data_AF-A0A3L6SWY3-F1
#
_entry.id   AF-A0A3L6SWY3-F1
#
_cell.length_a   1.000
_cell.length_b   1.000
_cell.length_c   1.000
_cell.angle_alpha   90.00
_cell.angle_beta   90.00
_cell.angle_gamma   90.00
#
_symmetry.space_group_name_H-M   'P 1'
#
loop_
_entity.id
_entity.type
_entity.pdbx_description
1 polymer ?
#
loop_
_entity_poly.entity_id
_entity_poly.type
_entity_poly.pdbx_seq_one_letter_code
_entity_poly.pdbx_strand_id
1 'polypeptide(L)'
;MAAELVHAARSKKACKPVRLRFFYYIAGSGGVGPTTLASSFLLLGEDVIAYNKEEIKLKPYSGALNIDFGKGVGNKNVYLRNLPEVKSTFKVLRVPTVSARFGSDPFIWNWGMHIFANFLPIKYLRDKNKVSKLVEVIDPIVRTIDGIAGQCVSMRPEGIATKARKLLLERATQGATNFVMNK
;
A
#
# COMPACT_ATOMS: atom_id res chain seq x y z
N MET A 1 0.02 13.66 -0.73
CA MET A 1 1.41 13.14 -0.72
C MET A 1 1.97 12.88 -2.12
N ALA A 2 1.38 12.01 -2.96
CA ALA A 2 1.90 11.72 -4.32
C ALA A 2 1.96 12.96 -5.25
N ALA A 3 0.96 13.83 -5.20
CA ALA A 3 0.96 15.09 -5.96
C ALA A 3 2.12 16.01 -5.56
N GLU A 4 2.30 16.23 -4.25
CA GLU A 4 3.43 17.00 -3.71
C GLU A 4 4.79 16.41 -4.08
N LEU A 5 4.89 15.08 -4.07
CA LEU A 5 6.08 14.32 -4.45
C LEU A 5 6.47 14.61 -5.91
N VAL A 6 5.49 14.53 -6.82
CA VAL A 6 5.68 14.82 -8.24
C VAL A 6 5.94 16.31 -8.47
N HIS A 7 5.25 17.19 -7.76
CA HIS A 7 5.43 18.64 -7.84
C HIS A 7 6.84 19.06 -7.40
N ALA A 8 7.29 18.57 -6.23
CA ALA A 8 8.63 18.82 -5.71
C ALA A 8 9.72 18.34 -6.68
N ALA A 9 9.56 17.14 -7.27
CA ALA A 9 10.48 16.64 -8.29
C ALA A 9 10.59 17.56 -9.51
N ARG A 10 9.45 18.07 -10.00
CA ARG A 10 9.38 18.99 -11.15
C ARG A 10 9.97 20.36 -10.84
N SER A 11 9.63 20.94 -9.69
CA SER A 11 10.05 22.29 -9.28
C SER A 11 11.57 22.45 -9.16
N LYS A 12 12.28 21.40 -8.76
CA LYS A 12 13.75 21.41 -8.59
C LYS A 12 14.52 21.19 -9.91
N LYS A 13 13.87 21.19 -11.08
CA LYS A 13 14.43 20.74 -12.38
C LYS A 13 15.07 19.34 -12.31
N ALA A 14 14.69 18.52 -11.34
CA ALA A 14 15.34 17.24 -11.03
C ALA A 14 14.88 16.06 -11.92
N CYS A 15 14.37 16.36 -13.12
CA CYS A 15 13.71 15.46 -14.09
C CYS A 15 12.20 15.19 -13.82
N LYS A 16 11.42 15.03 -14.90
CA LYS A 16 10.04 14.55 -14.83
C LYS A 16 10.06 13.08 -14.37
N PRO A 17 9.32 12.69 -13.31
CA PRO A 17 9.30 11.30 -12.87
C PRO A 17 8.74 10.41 -13.98
N VAL A 18 9.56 9.47 -14.47
CA VAL A 18 9.18 8.48 -15.48
C VAL A 18 8.51 7.26 -14.81
N ARG A 19 8.79 7.04 -13.53
CA ARG A 19 8.26 5.90 -12.78
C ARG A 19 7.91 6.30 -11.36
N LEU A 20 6.79 5.81 -10.85
CA LEU A 20 6.42 5.93 -9.44
C LEU A 20 5.90 4.58 -8.93
N ARG A 21 6.56 4.02 -7.91
CA ARG A 21 6.11 2.80 -7.23
C ARG A 21 5.70 3.13 -5.81
N PHE A 22 4.51 2.69 -5.43
CA PHE A 22 4.03 2.81 -4.07
C PHE A 22 4.22 1.48 -3.35
N PHE A 23 4.98 1.49 -2.27
CA PHE A 23 5.10 0.34 -1.36
C PHE A 23 4.44 0.69 -0.05
N TYR A 24 3.52 -0.17 0.38
CA TYR A 24 2.83 -0.07 1.65
C TYR A 24 3.13 -1.31 2.49
N TYR A 25 3.18 -1.10 3.79
CA TYR A 25 3.39 -2.15 4.78
C TYR A 25 2.49 -1.91 5.98
N ILE A 26 1.99 -3.01 6.55
CA ILE A 26 1.27 -3.00 7.82
C ILE A 26 1.74 -4.15 8.71
N ALA A 27 1.88 -3.90 10.01
CA ALA A 27 2.00 -4.94 11.04
C ALA A 27 0.65 -5.10 11.74
N GLY A 28 0.18 -6.34 11.85
CA GLY A 28 -1.15 -6.64 12.37
C GLY A 28 -2.23 -5.94 11.53
N SER A 29 -3.22 -5.36 12.20
CA SER A 29 -4.24 -4.52 11.59
C SER A 29 -3.77 -3.08 11.37
N GLY A 30 -2.57 -2.72 11.84
CA GLY A 30 -2.07 -1.34 11.94
C GLY A 30 -2.95 -0.41 12.78
N GLY A 31 -3.69 -0.94 13.75
CA GLY A 31 -4.60 -0.17 14.62
C GLY A 31 -6.00 0.06 14.07
N VAL A 32 -6.30 -0.39 12.85
CA VAL A 32 -7.60 -0.17 12.17
C VAL A 32 -8.59 -1.34 12.35
N GLY A 33 -8.17 -2.42 13.03
CA GLY A 33 -8.97 -3.61 13.27
C GLY A 33 -9.45 -4.34 12.00
N PRO A 34 -10.68 -4.92 12.01
CA PRO A 34 -11.17 -5.79 10.94
C PRO A 34 -11.30 -5.10 9.57
N THR A 35 -11.35 -3.77 9.55
CA THR A 35 -11.47 -2.98 8.31
C THR A 35 -10.28 -3.20 7.37
N THR A 36 -9.07 -3.34 7.91
CA THR A 36 -7.86 -3.66 7.12
C THR A 36 -8.01 -5.01 6.43
N LEU A 37 -8.60 -5.99 7.12
CA LEU A 37 -8.78 -7.33 6.60
C LEU A 37 -9.86 -7.36 5.51
N ALA A 38 -11.00 -6.71 5.77
CA ALA A 38 -12.10 -6.61 4.82
C ALA A 38 -11.67 -5.96 3.50
N SER A 39 -11.03 -4.78 3.58
CA SER A 39 -10.47 -4.10 2.40
C SER A 39 -9.42 -4.97 1.71
N SER A 40 -8.65 -5.74 2.47
CA SER A 40 -7.65 -6.65 1.90
C SER A 40 -8.25 -7.77 1.08
N PHE A 41 -9.32 -8.40 1.55
CA PHE A 41 -10.04 -9.44 0.80
C PHE A 41 -10.75 -8.89 -0.44
N LEU A 42 -11.43 -7.76 -0.33
CA LEU A 42 -12.09 -7.14 -1.49
C LEU A 42 -11.10 -6.87 -2.63
N LEU A 43 -9.92 -6.37 -2.28
CA LEU A 43 -8.84 -6.10 -3.23
C LEU A 43 -8.18 -7.37 -3.80
N LEU A 44 -8.40 -8.56 -3.23
CA LEU A 44 -8.02 -9.82 -3.88
C LEU A 44 -9.00 -10.22 -4.99
N GLY A 45 -10.24 -9.74 -4.94
CA GLY A 45 -11.26 -9.99 -5.96
C GLY A 45 -11.12 -9.12 -7.22
N GLU A 46 -10.17 -8.19 -7.25
CA GLU A 46 -9.96 -7.24 -8.33
C GLU A 46 -8.67 -7.51 -9.11
N ASP A 47 -8.70 -7.26 -10.41
CA ASP A 47 -7.47 -7.18 -11.20
C ASP A 47 -6.66 -5.98 -10.70
N VAL A 48 -5.33 -6.16 -10.60
CA VAL A 48 -4.44 -5.06 -10.28
C VAL A 48 -4.26 -4.22 -11.53
N ILE A 49 -4.71 -2.97 -11.46
CA ILE A 49 -4.44 -1.98 -12.50
C ILE A 49 -3.08 -1.33 -12.24
N ALA A 50 -2.14 -1.53 -13.14
CA ALA A 50 -0.84 -0.86 -13.16
C ALA A 50 -0.64 -0.16 -14.52
N TYR A 51 0.37 0.71 -14.61
CA TYR A 51 0.69 1.42 -15.84
C TYR A 51 2.14 1.21 -16.22
N ASN A 52 2.39 0.93 -17.50
CA ASN A 52 3.69 1.05 -18.14
C ASN A 52 3.50 1.71 -19.50
N LYS A 53 3.41 3.05 -19.50
CA LYS A 53 2.94 3.90 -20.60
C LYS A 53 1.46 3.68 -20.95
N GLU A 54 0.98 2.45 -20.83
CA GLU A 54 -0.40 2.02 -21.05
C GLU A 54 -0.92 1.24 -19.82
N GLU A 55 -2.23 1.06 -19.75
CA GLU A 55 -2.89 0.30 -18.69
C GLU A 55 -2.62 -1.20 -18.83
N ILE A 56 -2.22 -1.85 -17.74
CA ILE A 56 -1.95 -3.28 -17.68
C ILE A 56 -2.72 -3.87 -16.52
N LYS A 57 -3.42 -4.98 -16.78
CA LYS A 57 -4.08 -5.80 -15.76
C LYS A 57 -3.14 -6.90 -15.30
N LEU A 58 -2.96 -7.00 -14.00
CA LEU A 58 -2.09 -7.99 -13.35
C LEU A 58 -2.86 -8.76 -12.29
N LYS A 59 -2.38 -9.96 -11.97
CA LYS A 59 -2.98 -10.77 -10.92
C LYS A 59 -2.73 -10.14 -9.53
N PRO A 60 -3.74 -10.02 -8.66
CA PRO A 60 -3.51 -9.60 -7.28
C PRO A 60 -2.60 -10.57 -6.56
N TYR A 61 -1.87 -10.07 -5.57
CA TYR A 61 -0.99 -10.89 -4.75
C TYR A 61 0.12 -11.63 -5.52
N SER A 62 0.57 -11.05 -6.63
CA SER A 62 1.68 -11.54 -7.47
C SER A 62 2.84 -10.53 -7.51
N GLY A 63 3.92 -10.87 -8.23
CA GLY A 63 5.05 -9.94 -8.48
C GLY A 63 5.70 -9.42 -7.21
N ALA A 64 5.98 -10.34 -6.27
CA ALA A 64 6.55 -10.05 -4.96
C ALA A 64 7.89 -9.31 -5.08
N LEU A 65 8.10 -8.31 -4.24
CA LEU A 65 9.37 -7.60 -4.10
C LEU A 65 9.74 -7.54 -2.63
N ASN A 66 11.04 -7.63 -2.32
CA ASN A 66 11.55 -7.37 -0.99
C ASN A 66 11.99 -5.90 -0.90
N ILE A 67 11.34 -5.14 -0.03
CA ILE A 67 11.54 -3.70 0.10
C ILE A 67 11.95 -3.38 1.53
N ASP A 68 13.06 -2.69 1.68
CA ASP A 68 13.44 -2.07 2.95
C ASP A 68 12.54 -0.86 3.23
N PHE A 69 11.83 -0.83 4.35
CA PHE A 69 11.06 0.35 4.77
C PHE A 69 11.87 1.31 5.67
N GLY A 70 13.12 0.96 5.97
CA GLY A 70 14.02 1.73 6.81
C GLY A 70 13.99 1.30 8.28
N LYS A 71 14.75 2.03 9.11
CA LYS A 71 14.89 1.74 10.54
C LYS A 71 13.53 1.66 11.23
N GLY A 72 13.32 0.59 12.00
CA GLY A 72 12.08 0.31 12.73
C GLY A 72 11.15 -0.69 12.04
N VAL A 73 11.19 -0.81 10.71
CA VAL A 73 10.39 -1.79 9.95
C VAL A 73 11.28 -2.81 9.25
N GLY A 74 12.34 -2.35 8.59
CA GLY A 74 13.26 -3.19 7.83
C GLY A 74 12.66 -3.77 6.55
N ASN A 75 13.23 -4.89 6.10
CA ASN A 75 12.87 -5.56 4.86
C ASN A 75 11.53 -6.29 4.97
N LYS A 76 10.64 -6.06 4.00
CA LYS A 76 9.32 -6.71 3.90
C LYS A 76 9.01 -7.15 2.48
N ASN A 77 8.35 -8.29 2.37
CA ASN A 77 7.81 -8.75 1.09
C ASN A 77 6.49 -8.03 0.80
N VAL A 78 6.40 -7.42 -0.38
CA VAL A 78 5.24 -6.66 -0.83
C VAL A 78 4.75 -7.20 -2.17
N TYR A 79 3.42 -7.25 -2.35
CA TYR A 79 2.76 -7.90 -3.48
C TYR A 79 1.84 -6.92 -4.20
N LEU A 80 1.61 -7.14 -5.50
CA LEU A 80 0.76 -6.27 -6.32
C LEU A 80 -0.67 -6.15 -5.77
N ARG A 81 -1.18 -4.92 -5.72
CA ARG A 81 -2.55 -4.58 -5.26
C ARG A 81 -3.15 -3.45 -6.08
N ASN A 82 -4.47 -3.50 -6.26
CA ASN A 82 -5.23 -2.49 -6.99
C ASN A 82 -5.52 -1.27 -6.09
N LEU A 83 -4.60 -0.30 -6.05
CA LEU A 83 -4.77 0.88 -5.19
C LEU A 83 -5.14 2.14 -6.00
N PRO A 84 -6.04 2.99 -5.48
CA PRO A 84 -6.61 4.12 -6.23
C PRO A 84 -5.58 5.19 -6.62
N GLU A 85 -4.47 5.31 -5.88
CA GLU A 85 -3.41 6.27 -6.17
C GLU A 85 -2.71 5.97 -7.50
N VAL A 86 -2.74 4.71 -7.96
CA VAL A 86 -2.08 4.30 -9.21
C VAL A 86 -2.73 5.01 -10.40
N LYS A 87 -4.06 4.97 -10.49
CA LYS A 87 -4.83 5.57 -11.58
C LYS A 87 -4.72 7.09 -11.58
N SER A 88 -4.85 7.73 -10.42
CA SER A 88 -4.73 9.19 -10.31
C SER A 88 -3.31 9.67 -10.63
N THR A 89 -2.28 8.95 -10.19
CA THR A 89 -0.88 9.27 -10.52
C THR A 89 -0.62 9.20 -12.03
N PHE A 90 -1.15 8.18 -12.71
CA PHE A 90 -1.00 8.09 -14.17
C PHE A 90 -1.81 9.19 -14.89
N LYS A 91 -3.12 9.28 -14.62
CA LYS A 91 -4.03 10.16 -15.37
C LYS A 91 -3.86 11.65 -15.04
N VAL A 92 -3.66 11.98 -13.77
CA VAL A 92 -3.58 13.36 -13.28
C VAL A 92 -2.13 13.82 -13.22
N LEU A 93 -1.25 13.04 -12.57
CA LEU A 93 0.15 13.42 -12.41
C LEU A 93 1.01 13.11 -13.64
N ARG A 94 0.48 12.41 -14.65
CA ARG A 94 1.16 12.12 -15.93
C ARG A 94 2.51 11.40 -15.76
N VAL A 95 2.60 10.49 -14.78
CA VAL A 95 3.75 9.60 -14.62
C VAL A 95 3.48 8.34 -15.47
N PRO A 96 4.36 7.98 -16.42
CA PRO A 96 4.04 6.93 -17.40
C PRO A 96 4.09 5.52 -16.81
N THR A 97 4.97 5.23 -15.85
CA THR A 97 5.04 3.90 -15.21
C THR A 97 4.61 3.98 -13.75
N VAL A 98 3.50 3.35 -13.37
CA VAL A 98 2.95 3.41 -12.00
C VAL A 98 2.49 2.05 -11.52
N SER A 99 2.84 1.67 -10.29
CA SER A 99 2.33 0.45 -9.67
C SER A 99 2.27 0.59 -8.15
N ALA A 100 1.41 -0.17 -7.50
CA ALA A 100 1.36 -0.26 -6.05
C ALA A 100 1.55 -1.71 -5.56
N ARG A 101 2.21 -1.85 -4.42
CA ARG A 101 2.34 -3.13 -3.71
C ARG A 101 2.12 -2.94 -2.22
N PHE A 102 1.64 -4.01 -1.58
CA PHE A 102 1.29 -4.05 -0.18
C PHE A 102 1.87 -5.32 0.45
N GLY A 103 2.47 -5.19 1.64
CA GLY A 103 2.91 -6.32 2.46
C GLY A 103 2.31 -6.24 3.86
N SER A 104 2.16 -7.39 4.51
CA SER A 104 1.69 -7.47 5.89
C SER A 104 2.60 -8.34 6.75
N ASP A 105 2.68 -7.99 8.03
CA ASP A 105 3.16 -8.88 9.08
C ASP A 105 2.03 -9.35 10.01
N PRO A 106 2.19 -10.52 10.65
CA PRO A 106 3.28 -11.48 10.47
C PRO A 106 3.31 -12.09 9.07
N PHE A 107 4.50 -12.49 8.60
CA PHE A 107 4.72 -12.96 7.23
C PHE A 107 3.76 -14.08 6.80
N ILE A 108 3.26 -14.89 7.75
CA ILE A 108 2.27 -15.95 7.51
C ILE A 108 0.98 -15.42 6.90
N TRP A 109 0.59 -14.17 7.19
CA TRP A 109 -0.55 -13.54 6.53
C TRP A 109 -0.36 -13.42 5.04
N ASN A 110 0.88 -13.20 4.59
CA ASN A 110 1.12 -13.12 3.17
C ASN A 110 0.91 -14.46 2.47
N TRP A 111 1.27 -15.56 3.13
CA TRP A 111 0.97 -16.89 2.61
C TRP A 111 -0.54 -17.17 2.57
N GLY A 112 -1.27 -16.83 3.63
CA GLY A 112 -2.73 -16.94 3.66
C GLY A 112 -3.42 -16.12 2.57
N MET A 113 -3.00 -14.87 2.38
CA MET A 113 -3.52 -14.00 1.31
C MET A 113 -3.19 -14.54 -0.08
N HIS A 114 -2.02 -15.15 -0.28
CA HIS A 114 -1.68 -15.81 -1.52
C HIS A 114 -2.60 -17.02 -1.78
N ILE A 115 -2.88 -17.84 -0.77
CA ILE A 115 -3.84 -18.95 -0.89
C ILE A 115 -5.22 -18.40 -1.27
N PHE A 116 -5.74 -17.43 -0.53
CA PHE A 116 -7.06 -16.85 -0.78
C PHE A 116 -7.16 -16.23 -2.18
N ALA A 117 -6.11 -15.57 -2.67
CA ALA A 117 -6.07 -15.00 -4.02
C ALA A 117 -6.11 -16.05 -5.15
N ASN A 118 -5.70 -17.29 -4.87
CA ASN A 118 -5.62 -18.36 -5.85
C ASN A 118 -6.80 -19.35 -5.78
N PHE A 119 -7.34 -19.57 -4.58
CA PHE A 119 -8.31 -20.65 -4.33
C PHE A 119 -9.72 -20.16 -4.03
N LEU A 120 -9.91 -18.92 -3.54
CA LEU A 120 -11.27 -18.41 -3.34
C LEU A 120 -11.87 -17.95 -4.67
N PRO A 121 -13.14 -18.30 -4.96
CA PRO A 121 -13.82 -17.80 -6.15
C PRO A 121 -13.85 -16.27 -6.17
N ILE A 122 -13.53 -15.64 -7.30
CA ILE A 122 -13.56 -14.17 -7.45
C ILE A 122 -14.94 -13.60 -7.08
N LYS A 123 -16.03 -14.31 -7.41
CA LYS A 123 -17.40 -13.93 -7.03
C LYS A 123 -17.61 -13.88 -5.51
N TYR A 124 -16.88 -14.70 -4.76
CA TYR A 124 -16.89 -14.66 -3.30
C TYR A 124 -16.16 -13.41 -2.79
N LEU A 125 -14.95 -13.15 -3.30
CA LEU A 125 -14.11 -12.01 -2.89
C LEU A 125 -14.72 -10.64 -3.26
N ARG A 126 -15.62 -10.57 -4.26
CA ARG A 126 -16.34 -9.35 -4.63
C ARG A 126 -17.63 -9.12 -3.85
N ASP A 127 -18.12 -10.12 -3.12
CA ASP A 127 -19.36 -10.03 -2.35
C ASP A 127 -19.04 -9.53 -0.94
N LYS A 128 -19.41 -8.27 -0.67
CA LYS A 128 -19.15 -7.62 0.62
C LYS A 128 -19.74 -8.39 1.80
N ASN A 129 -20.92 -9.00 1.64
CA ASN A 129 -21.56 -9.73 2.73
C ASN A 129 -20.78 -11.02 3.07
N LYS A 130 -20.28 -11.72 2.04
CA LYS A 130 -19.44 -12.91 2.24
C LYS A 130 -18.09 -12.55 2.83
N VAL A 131 -17.47 -11.48 2.34
CA VAL A 131 -16.21 -10.97 2.89
C VAL A 131 -16.39 -10.55 4.36
N SER A 132 -17.46 -9.83 4.72
CA SER A 132 -17.71 -9.45 6.11
C SER A 132 -17.82 -10.67 7.03
N LYS A 133 -18.54 -11.72 6.62
CA LYS A 133 -18.63 -12.97 7.40
C LYS A 133 -17.27 -13.66 7.56
N LEU A 134 -16.45 -13.69 6.49
CA LEU A 134 -15.10 -14.22 6.56
C LEU A 134 -14.23 -13.40 7.53
N VAL A 135 -14.37 -12.08 7.53
CA VAL A 135 -13.66 -11.17 8.43
C VAL A 135 -14.08 -11.40 9.87
N GLU A 136 -15.37 -11.55 10.17
CA GLU A 136 -15.86 -11.85 11.53
C GLU A 136 -15.22 -13.13 12.10
N VAL A 137 -15.03 -14.15 11.27
CA VAL A 137 -14.37 -15.41 11.68
C VAL A 137 -12.87 -15.22 11.93
N ILE A 138 -12.19 -14.39 11.14
CA ILE A 138 -10.73 -14.22 11.19
C ILE A 138 -10.30 -13.11 12.17
N ASP A 139 -11.15 -12.13 12.46
CA ASP A 139 -10.84 -10.96 13.30
C ASP A 139 -10.28 -11.32 14.69
N PRO A 140 -10.81 -12.32 15.43
CA PRO A 140 -10.25 -12.71 16.73
C PRO A 140 -8.78 -13.16 16.63
N ILE A 141 -8.42 -13.85 15.55
CA ILE A 141 -7.05 -14.29 15.28
C ILE A 141 -6.16 -13.09 14.99
N VAL A 142 -6.65 -12.15 14.16
CA VAL A 142 -5.93 -10.90 13.86
C VAL A 142 -5.67 -10.09 15.11
N ARG A 143 -6.66 -9.92 15.99
CA ARG A 143 -6.49 -9.16 17.26
C ARG A 143 -5.48 -9.82 18.20
N THR A 144 -5.45 -11.15 18.24
CA THR A 144 -4.45 -11.88 19.02
C THR A 144 -3.04 -11.61 18.47
N ILE A 145 -2.92 -11.59 17.14
CA ILE A 145 -1.67 -11.29 16.45
C ILE A 145 -1.27 -9.82 16.58
N ASP A 146 -2.20 -8.88 16.61
CA ASP A 146 -1.92 -7.45 16.85
C ASP A 146 -1.20 -7.23 18.17
N GLY A 147 -1.57 -7.99 19.21
CA GLY A 147 -0.88 -7.96 20.50
C GLY A 147 0.57 -8.46 20.45
N ILE A 148 0.91 -9.30 19.45
CA ILE A 148 2.23 -9.94 19.30
C ILE A 148 3.11 -9.18 18.31
N ALA A 149 2.58 -8.87 17.12
CA ALA A 149 3.29 -8.21 16.04
C ALA A 149 3.42 -6.70 16.25
N GLY A 150 2.65 -6.14 17.19
CA GLY A 150 2.46 -4.72 17.33
C GLY A 150 1.65 -4.14 16.15
N GLN A 151 1.39 -2.84 16.23
CA GLN A 151 0.65 -2.11 15.22
C GLN A 151 1.56 -1.06 14.57
N CYS A 152 1.81 -1.23 13.26
CA CYS A 152 2.67 -0.33 12.50
C CYS A 152 2.13 -0.19 11.08
N VAL A 153 2.23 1.02 10.50
CA VAL A 153 1.98 1.27 9.08
C VAL A 153 3.17 2.02 8.52
N SER A 154 3.65 1.61 7.35
CA SER A 154 4.72 2.32 6.64
C SER A 154 4.45 2.43 5.15
N MET A 155 4.93 3.53 4.57
CA MET A 155 4.84 3.80 3.14
C MET A 155 6.20 4.24 2.61
N ARG A 156 6.63 3.62 1.50
CA ARG A 156 7.84 3.99 0.77
C ARG A 156 7.51 4.24 -0.70
N PRO A 157 7.42 5.50 -1.15
CA PRO A 157 7.36 5.82 -2.57
C PRO A 157 8.77 5.71 -3.19
N GLU A 158 8.85 5.21 -4.43
CA GLU A 158 10.10 5.07 -5.19
C GLU A 158 9.95 5.64 -6.61
N GLY A 159 11.05 6.17 -7.18
CA GLY A 159 11.08 6.76 -8.52
C GLY A 159 11.02 8.29 -8.53
N ILE A 160 11.30 8.91 -7.38
CA ILE A 160 11.35 10.36 -7.19
C ILE A 160 12.73 10.74 -6.64
N ALA A 161 13.25 11.90 -7.05
CA ALA A 161 14.53 12.41 -6.57
C ALA A 161 14.57 12.53 -5.03
N THR A 162 15.68 12.10 -4.42
CA THR A 162 15.88 12.12 -2.96
C THR A 162 15.65 13.50 -2.33
N LYS A 163 15.97 14.59 -3.06
CA LYS A 163 15.73 15.97 -2.63
C LYS A 163 14.24 16.28 -2.43
N ALA A 164 13.37 15.75 -3.29
CA ALA A 164 11.92 15.94 -3.17
C ALA A 164 11.35 15.13 -1.99
N ARG A 165 11.91 13.95 -1.69
CA ARG A 165 11.53 13.16 -0.51
C ARG A 165 11.88 13.89 0.80
N LYS A 166 13.07 14.49 0.89
CA LYS A 166 13.49 15.27 2.08
C LYS A 166 12.58 16.46 2.34
N LEU A 167 12.28 17.26 1.32
CA LEU A 167 11.36 18.41 1.44
C LEU A 167 9.98 18.00 1.95
N LEU A 168 9.48 16.84 1.52
CA LEU A 168 8.21 16.34 1.98
C LEU A 168 8.22 15.84 3.42
N LEU A 169 9.32 15.23 3.84
CA LEU A 169 9.50 14.88 5.24
C LEU A 169 9.50 16.15 6.09
N GLU A 170 10.25 17.19 5.69
CA GLU A 170 10.24 18.49 6.38
C GLU A 170 8.84 19.10 6.47
N ARG A 171 8.09 19.12 5.35
CA ARG A 171 6.70 19.62 5.33
C ARG A 171 5.76 18.78 6.18
N ALA A 172 5.89 17.45 6.16
CA ALA A 172 5.08 16.55 6.97
C ALA A 172 5.37 16.73 8.47
N THR A 173 6.64 16.92 8.83
CA THR A 173 7.04 17.21 10.21
C THR A 173 6.48 18.56 10.66
N GLN A 174 6.59 19.62 9.85
CA GLN A 174 5.99 20.93 10.14
C GLN A 174 4.47 20.86 10.32
N GLY A 175 3.78 20.11 9.43
CA GLY A 175 2.34 19.91 9.54
C GLY A 175 1.94 19.16 10.82
N ALA A 176 2.70 18.14 11.22
CA ALA A 176 2.48 17.41 12.46
C ALA A 176 2.69 18.29 13.69
N THR A 177 3.73 19.13 13.71
CA THR A 177 3.99 20.07 14.80
C THR A 177 2.87 21.11 14.92
N ASN A 178 2.39 21.66 13.80
CA ASN A 178 1.27 22.61 13.81
C ASN A 178 -0.05 21.98 14.26
N PHE A 179 -0.27 20.69 13.96
CA PHE A 179 -1.46 19.97 14.43
C PHE A 179 -1.44 19.68 15.94
N VAL A 180 -0.26 19.48 16.52
CA VAL A 180 -0.10 19.30 17.98
C VAL A 180 -0.22 20.62 18.73
N MET A 181 0.26 21.73 18.15
CA MET A 181 0.23 23.05 18.76
C MET A 181 -1.15 23.73 18.75
N ASN A 182 -2.08 23.26 17.90
CA ASN A 182 -3.45 23.79 17.78
C ASN A 182 -4.52 22.88 18.43
N LYS A 183 -4.13 22.03 19.37
CA LYS A 183 -5.05 21.35 20.29
C LYS A 183 -5.10 22.08 21.61
#